data_AF-A0A382QP11-F1
#
_entry.id   AF-A0A382QP11-F1
#
_cell.length_a   1.000
_cell.length_b   1.000
_cell.length_c   1.000
_cell.angle_alpha   90.00
_cell.angle_beta   90.00
_cell.angle_gamma   90.00
#
_symmetry.space_group_name_H-M   'P 1'
#
loop_
_entity.id
_entity.type
_entity.pdbx_description
1 polymer ?
#
loop_
_entity_poly.entity_id
_entity_poly.type
_entity_poly.pdbx_seq_one_letter_code
_entity_poly.pdbx_strand_id
1 'polypeptide(L)'
;VAKFKKIRGSITTPLGFRAAARFCDVKTLGTGKGSDKGQKRDLALIVSDVPAKAAGMFTTNQICAAPVKLCVAHLRNNTARAVVINSGNANACTGPQGLADALEMAALTGQALGLKTTDVLVGSTGRIGVPLPMPNIRNGITAVAGQLQPTQAGAAQAAEAILTSDTQSKQIAVEFRLGGKTVRLGGIAKGAGMIQPGMSPTGARPASTPQGLHATMLAYLTTDANVNAA
;
A
#
# COMPACT_ATOMS: atom_id res chain seq x y z
N VAL A 1 27.87 8.06 -8.00
CA VAL A 1 26.62 7.32 -7.70
C VAL A 1 26.78 6.65 -6.34
N ALA A 2 25.90 6.92 -5.37
CA ALA A 2 25.97 6.22 -4.08
C ALA A 2 25.84 4.71 -4.31
N LYS A 3 26.84 3.92 -3.91
CA LYS A 3 26.76 2.46 -4.00
C LYS A 3 25.79 1.98 -2.92
N PHE A 4 24.63 1.46 -3.35
CA PHE A 4 23.69 0.79 -2.45
C PHE A 4 24.25 -0.57 -2.04
N LYS A 5 24.15 -0.92 -0.76
CA LYS A 5 24.46 -2.25 -0.24
C LYS A 5 23.15 -2.96 0.11
N LYS A 6 22.88 -4.09 -0.54
CA LYS A 6 21.72 -4.94 -0.21
C LYS A 6 21.90 -5.54 1.18
N ILE A 7 20.85 -5.49 1.98
CA ILE A 7 20.81 -6.07 3.33
C ILE A 7 19.58 -6.97 3.48
N ARG A 8 19.58 -7.83 4.50
CA ARG A 8 18.37 -8.60 4.85
C ARG A 8 17.35 -7.66 5.48
N GLY A 9 16.17 -7.55 4.90
CA GLY A 9 15.16 -6.62 5.38
C GLY A 9 14.03 -6.33 4.41
N SER A 10 13.17 -5.40 4.81
CA SER A 10 11.96 -4.98 4.09
C SER A 10 11.49 -3.60 4.62
N ILE A 11 10.21 -3.26 4.48
CA ILE A 11 9.61 -1.97 4.86
C ILE A 11 9.72 -1.59 6.35
N THR A 12 10.03 -2.52 7.25
CA THR A 12 10.28 -2.24 8.67
C THR A 12 11.77 -2.14 9.01
N THR A 13 12.65 -2.25 8.02
CA THR A 13 14.10 -2.10 8.20
C THR A 13 14.54 -0.66 8.43
N PRO A 14 13.97 0.34 7.72
CA PRO A 14 14.15 1.73 8.11
C PRO A 14 13.56 2.01 9.49
N LEU A 15 14.26 2.84 10.26
CA LEU A 15 13.84 3.21 11.61
C LEU A 15 12.50 3.97 11.60
N GLY A 16 11.67 3.72 12.63
CA GLY A 16 10.39 4.41 12.80
C GLY A 16 9.26 3.89 11.92
N PHE A 17 9.36 2.66 11.38
CA PHE A 17 8.29 2.02 10.62
C PHE A 17 7.84 0.70 11.27
N ARG A 18 6.51 0.54 11.35
CA ARG A 18 5.85 -0.68 11.80
C ARG A 18 4.92 -1.21 10.73
N ALA A 19 4.72 -2.52 10.70
CA ALA A 19 3.77 -3.15 9.81
C ALA A 19 3.04 -4.30 10.50
N ALA A 20 1.81 -4.55 10.05
CA ALA A 20 1.00 -5.68 10.45
C ALA A 20 0.06 -6.08 9.31
N ALA A 21 -0.46 -7.30 9.38
CA ALA A 21 -1.51 -7.73 8.48
C ALA A 21 -2.38 -8.83 9.07
N ARG A 22 -3.61 -8.91 8.59
CA ARG A 22 -4.64 -9.80 9.09
C ARG A 22 -5.43 -10.43 7.94
N PHE A 23 -6.00 -11.60 8.19
CA PHE A 23 -7.08 -12.16 7.39
C PHE A 23 -8.42 -11.56 7.83
N CYS A 24 -9.14 -10.99 6.88
CA CYS A 24 -10.41 -10.31 7.07
C CYS A 24 -11.50 -10.88 6.15
N ASP A 25 -11.25 -11.99 5.45
CA ASP A 25 -12.20 -12.63 4.54
C ASP A 25 -12.66 -11.69 3.40
N VAL A 26 -11.76 -10.85 2.90
CA VAL A 26 -11.91 -10.12 1.64
C VAL A 26 -11.63 -11.06 0.46
N LYS A 27 -10.65 -11.94 0.62
CA LYS A 27 -10.42 -13.11 -0.23
C LYS A 27 -11.36 -14.24 0.22
N THR A 28 -12.66 -14.10 -0.04
CA THR A 28 -13.71 -15.00 0.44
C THR A 28 -13.37 -16.47 0.22
N LEU A 29 -13.34 -17.25 1.31
CA LEU A 29 -13.12 -18.70 1.26
C LEU A 29 -14.19 -19.40 0.41
N GLY A 30 -13.82 -20.44 -0.33
CA GLY A 30 -14.73 -21.26 -1.15
C GLY A 30 -15.27 -20.63 -2.44
N THR A 31 -14.92 -19.39 -2.82
CA THR A 31 -15.54 -18.68 -3.96
C THR A 31 -14.64 -18.47 -5.19
N GLY A 32 -13.56 -19.24 -5.34
CA GLY A 32 -12.73 -19.19 -6.54
C GLY A 32 -11.41 -19.94 -6.44
N LYS A 33 -10.62 -19.94 -7.53
CA LYS A 33 -9.32 -20.60 -7.59
C LYS A 33 -8.38 -20.05 -6.51
N GLY A 34 -7.98 -20.90 -5.57
CA GLY A 34 -7.04 -20.57 -4.49
C GLY A 34 -7.70 -20.15 -3.18
N SER A 35 -9.04 -20.18 -3.08
CA SER A 35 -9.81 -20.00 -1.84
C SER A 35 -9.74 -21.24 -0.92
N ASP A 36 -9.44 -22.38 -1.52
CA ASP A 36 -9.08 -23.69 -0.98
C ASP A 36 -7.70 -23.71 -0.30
N LYS A 37 -6.92 -22.62 -0.39
CA LYS A 37 -5.61 -22.48 0.27
C LYS A 37 -5.71 -21.93 1.71
N GLY A 38 -6.90 -21.96 2.30
CA GLY A 38 -7.17 -21.53 3.67
C GLY A 38 -7.15 -20.01 3.90
N GLN A 39 -7.15 -19.61 5.17
CA GLN A 39 -7.15 -18.21 5.58
C GLN A 39 -5.84 -17.52 5.20
N LYS A 40 -5.91 -16.59 4.24
CA LYS A 40 -4.76 -15.81 3.77
C LYS A 40 -4.92 -14.36 4.15
N ARG A 41 -3.85 -13.74 4.66
CA ARG A 41 -3.89 -12.31 4.97
C ARG A 41 -4.30 -11.52 3.73
N ASP A 42 -5.16 -10.53 3.94
CA ASP A 42 -5.79 -9.74 2.87
C ASP A 42 -6.07 -8.29 3.29
N LEU A 43 -5.66 -7.90 4.50
CA LEU A 43 -5.57 -6.52 4.95
C LEU A 43 -4.20 -6.27 5.60
N ALA A 44 -3.48 -5.28 5.11
CA ALA A 44 -2.18 -4.84 5.62
C ALA A 44 -2.23 -3.39 6.09
N LEU A 45 -1.36 -3.08 7.05
CA LEU A 45 -1.15 -1.73 7.55
C LEU A 45 0.35 -1.47 7.66
N ILE A 46 0.80 -0.33 7.12
CA ILE A 46 2.17 0.18 7.22
C ILE A 46 2.09 1.54 7.88
N VAL A 47 2.86 1.79 8.93
CA VAL A 47 2.79 3.02 9.74
C VAL A 47 4.17 3.59 9.99
N SER A 48 4.30 4.90 9.85
CA SER A 48 5.43 5.66 10.36
C SER A 48 5.12 6.21 11.76
N ASP A 49 6.02 5.97 12.70
CA ASP A 49 5.91 6.43 14.08
C ASP A 49 6.08 7.94 14.22
N VAL A 50 6.62 8.60 13.19
CA VAL A 50 6.78 10.06 13.11
C VAL A 50 6.06 10.61 11.86
N PRO A 51 5.83 11.93 11.77
CA PRO A 51 5.42 12.55 10.51
C PRO A 51 6.43 12.22 9.40
N ALA A 52 5.94 11.63 8.31
CA ALA A 52 6.79 11.26 7.17
C ALA A 52 6.46 12.10 5.94
N LYS A 53 7.51 12.51 5.23
CA LYS A 53 7.38 13.00 3.85
C LYS A 53 6.99 11.81 2.98
N ALA A 54 6.01 12.03 2.12
CA ALA A 54 5.46 10.99 1.26
C ALA A 54 5.33 11.50 -0.16
N ALA A 55 5.61 10.60 -1.11
CA ALA A 55 5.41 10.81 -2.53
C ALA A 55 4.75 9.55 -3.11
N GLY A 56 3.98 9.72 -4.17
CA GLY A 56 3.25 8.64 -4.82
C GLY A 56 3.32 8.76 -6.33
N MET A 57 3.35 7.62 -6.99
CA MET A 57 3.20 7.50 -8.43
C MET A 57 1.97 6.64 -8.67
N PHE A 58 1.04 7.14 -9.47
CA PHE A 58 -0.29 6.56 -9.64
C PHE A 58 -0.56 6.21 -11.08
N THR A 59 -1.33 5.14 -11.30
CA THR A 59 -1.70 4.72 -12.66
C THR A 59 -2.32 5.86 -13.47
N THR A 60 -1.90 5.96 -14.73
CA THR A 60 -2.41 6.89 -15.73
C THR A 60 -3.55 6.31 -16.56
N ASN A 61 -4.07 5.15 -16.14
CA ASN A 61 -5.26 4.56 -16.74
C ASN A 61 -6.48 5.45 -16.44
N GLN A 62 -7.28 5.75 -17.47
CA GLN A 62 -8.51 6.52 -17.34
C GLN A 62 -9.53 5.81 -16.44
N ILE A 63 -9.56 4.47 -16.47
CA ILE A 63 -10.35 3.64 -15.57
C ILE A 63 -9.55 3.48 -14.27
N CYS A 64 -9.61 4.53 -13.45
CA CYS A 64 -8.83 4.64 -12.22
C CYS A 64 -9.68 4.28 -10.99
N ALA A 65 -9.16 3.41 -10.13
CA ALA A 65 -9.83 2.94 -8.93
C ALA A 65 -10.04 4.07 -7.90
N ALA A 66 -11.07 3.96 -7.08
CA ALA A 66 -11.36 4.91 -6.00
C ALA A 66 -10.18 5.21 -5.06
N PRO A 67 -9.42 4.21 -4.54
CA PRO A 67 -8.29 4.47 -3.65
C PRO A 67 -7.17 5.30 -4.29
N VAL A 68 -6.99 5.21 -5.62
CA VAL A 68 -5.98 6.02 -6.32
C VAL A 68 -6.38 7.49 -6.31
N LYS A 69 -7.64 7.80 -6.61
CA LYS A 69 -8.17 9.18 -6.58
C LYS A 69 -8.04 9.80 -5.19
N LEU A 70 -8.33 9.02 -4.14
CA LEU A 70 -8.14 9.43 -2.75
C LEU A 70 -6.67 9.73 -2.45
N CYS A 71 -5.75 8.82 -2.80
CA CYS A 71 -4.32 9.00 -2.51
C CYS A 71 -3.70 10.20 -3.23
N VAL A 72 -4.11 10.47 -4.49
CA VAL A 72 -3.68 11.68 -5.22
C VAL A 72 -4.10 12.94 -4.46
N ALA A 73 -5.31 12.96 -3.87
CA ALA A 73 -5.78 14.09 -3.07
C ALA A 73 -5.03 14.21 -1.73
N HIS A 74 -4.82 13.08 -1.03
CA HIS A 74 -4.14 13.05 0.27
C HIS A 74 -2.66 13.47 0.16
N LEU A 75 -1.97 13.14 -0.94
CA LEU A 75 -0.56 13.49 -1.13
C LEU A 75 -0.30 14.91 -1.63
N ARG A 76 -1.31 15.80 -1.72
CA ARG A 76 -1.12 17.19 -2.17
C ARG A 76 -0.14 17.99 -1.31
N ASN A 77 -0.01 17.67 -0.03
CA ASN A 77 0.92 18.30 0.90
C ASN A 77 2.23 17.51 1.10
N ASN A 78 2.45 16.44 0.32
CA ASN A 78 3.61 15.54 0.38
C ASN A 78 3.86 14.95 1.78
N THR A 79 2.81 14.65 2.53
CA THR A 79 2.89 13.97 3.83
C THR A 79 1.91 12.82 3.92
N ALA A 80 2.33 11.73 4.54
CA ALA A 80 1.46 10.65 4.96
C ALA A 80 2.14 9.91 6.11
N ARG A 81 1.36 9.24 6.96
CA ARG A 81 1.87 8.48 8.11
C ARG A 81 1.43 7.03 8.11
N ALA A 82 0.37 6.68 7.38
CA ALA A 82 -0.08 5.29 7.29
C ALA A 82 -0.52 4.94 5.87
N VAL A 83 -0.45 3.65 5.56
CA VAL A 83 -1.06 3.05 4.37
C VAL A 83 -1.85 1.83 4.79
N VAL A 84 -3.16 1.82 4.54
CA VAL A 84 -4.03 0.65 4.71
C VAL A 84 -4.27 0.01 3.35
N ILE A 85 -4.08 -1.31 3.26
CA ILE A 85 -4.03 -2.00 1.96
C ILE A 85 -4.87 -3.26 2.03
N ASN A 86 -5.87 -3.40 1.16
CA ASN A 86 -6.60 -4.65 1.03
C ASN A 86 -6.23 -5.38 -0.27
N SER A 87 -6.38 -6.71 -0.27
CA SER A 87 -6.31 -7.52 -1.48
C SER A 87 -7.51 -8.45 -1.62
N GLY A 88 -7.74 -8.96 -2.83
CA GLY A 88 -8.96 -9.73 -3.20
C GLY A 88 -10.05 -8.87 -3.84
N ASN A 89 -10.07 -7.56 -3.56
CA ASN A 89 -10.98 -6.58 -4.14
C ASN A 89 -10.20 -5.30 -4.53
N ALA A 90 -10.37 -4.83 -5.77
CA ALA A 90 -9.66 -3.66 -6.28
C ALA A 90 -10.31 -2.31 -5.94
N ASN A 91 -11.56 -2.31 -5.46
CA ASN A 91 -12.40 -1.11 -5.31
C ASN A 91 -12.34 -0.20 -6.55
N ALA A 92 -12.48 -0.83 -7.71
CA ALA A 92 -12.41 -0.21 -9.02
C ALA A 92 -13.75 -0.39 -9.74
N CYS A 93 -14.17 0.62 -10.49
CA CYS A 93 -15.47 0.65 -11.17
C CYS A 93 -16.68 0.51 -10.21
N THR A 94 -16.57 1.06 -9.00
CA THR A 94 -17.56 0.99 -7.91
C THR A 94 -18.30 2.32 -7.67
N GLY A 95 -18.13 3.29 -8.57
CA GLY A 95 -18.84 4.58 -8.52
C GLY A 95 -18.55 5.41 -7.26
N PRO A 96 -19.49 6.28 -6.86
CA PRO A 96 -19.38 7.09 -5.64
C PRO A 96 -19.22 6.26 -4.37
N GLN A 97 -19.86 5.09 -4.29
CA GLN A 97 -19.73 4.17 -3.15
C GLN A 97 -18.28 3.76 -2.93
N GLY A 98 -17.55 3.41 -3.99
CA GLY A 98 -16.15 3.03 -3.86
C GLY A 98 -15.26 4.14 -3.29
N LEU A 99 -15.55 5.40 -3.63
CA LEU A 99 -14.84 6.55 -3.06
C LEU A 99 -15.19 6.75 -1.58
N ALA A 100 -16.45 6.59 -1.20
CA ALA A 100 -16.89 6.61 0.18
C ALA A 100 -16.23 5.49 1.00
N ASP A 101 -16.17 4.27 0.48
CA ASP A 101 -15.52 3.13 1.11
C ASP A 101 -14.02 3.38 1.34
N ALA A 102 -13.32 3.93 0.34
CA ALA A 102 -11.90 4.26 0.47
C ALA A 102 -11.67 5.36 1.52
N LEU A 103 -12.52 6.40 1.54
CA LEU A 103 -12.45 7.45 2.56
C LEU A 103 -12.71 6.89 3.96
N GLU A 104 -13.68 5.98 4.09
CA GLU A 104 -13.99 5.32 5.35
C GLU A 104 -12.82 4.45 5.83
N MET A 105 -12.15 3.70 4.94
CA MET A 105 -10.92 2.98 5.29
C MET A 105 -9.85 3.91 5.86
N ALA A 106 -9.63 5.07 5.22
CA ALA A 106 -8.66 6.06 5.69
C ALA A 106 -9.07 6.64 7.05
N ALA A 107 -10.36 6.95 7.24
CA ALA A 107 -10.88 7.52 8.48
C ALA A 107 -10.77 6.56 9.66
N LEU A 108 -11.15 5.30 9.48
CA LEU A 108 -11.05 4.27 10.52
C LEU A 108 -9.60 3.99 10.90
N THR A 109 -8.71 3.94 9.91
CA THR A 109 -7.27 3.80 10.15
C THR A 109 -6.72 5.00 10.91
N GLY A 110 -7.14 6.21 10.53
CA GLY A 110 -6.78 7.45 11.22
C GLY A 110 -7.22 7.42 12.68
N GLN A 111 -8.48 7.08 12.93
CA GLN A 111 -9.03 6.94 14.28
C GLN A 111 -8.27 5.91 15.11
N ALA A 112 -8.02 4.71 14.57
CA ALA A 112 -7.34 3.63 15.28
C ALA A 112 -5.88 3.95 15.63
N LEU A 113 -5.25 4.88 14.91
CA LEU A 113 -3.85 5.27 15.08
C LEU A 113 -3.65 6.67 15.67
N GLY A 114 -4.73 7.42 15.92
CA GLY A 114 -4.66 8.82 16.33
C GLY A 114 -4.07 9.75 15.25
N LEU A 115 -4.36 9.49 13.98
CA LEU A 115 -3.90 10.25 12.82
C LEU A 115 -5.05 10.99 12.14
N LYS A 116 -4.73 12.06 11.39
CA LYS A 116 -5.70 12.68 10.49
C LYS A 116 -6.01 11.72 9.35
N THR A 117 -7.28 11.67 8.92
CA THR A 117 -7.70 10.90 7.75
C THR A 117 -6.86 11.19 6.50
N THR A 118 -6.48 12.47 6.31
CA THR A 118 -5.66 12.91 5.18
C THR A 118 -4.21 12.41 5.23
N ASP A 119 -3.72 11.96 6.39
CA ASP A 119 -2.39 11.37 6.54
C ASP A 119 -2.39 9.85 6.28
N VAL A 120 -3.52 9.28 5.87
CA VAL A 120 -3.67 7.84 5.58
C VAL A 120 -3.88 7.62 4.09
N LEU A 121 -3.02 6.82 3.47
CA LEU A 121 -3.19 6.36 2.10
C LEU A 121 -3.93 5.00 2.07
N VAL A 122 -4.59 4.72 0.96
CA VAL A 122 -5.37 3.49 0.77
C VAL A 122 -4.91 2.78 -0.51
N GLY A 123 -4.64 1.49 -0.40
CA GLY A 123 -4.36 0.61 -1.54
C GLY A 123 -5.38 -0.52 -1.65
N SER A 124 -5.81 -0.84 -2.86
CA SER A 124 -6.71 -1.98 -3.12
C SER A 124 -6.25 -2.74 -4.35
N THR A 125 -6.38 -4.06 -4.35
CA THR A 125 -6.04 -4.90 -5.51
C THR A 125 -6.84 -6.19 -5.55
N GLY A 126 -7.33 -6.59 -6.72
CA GLY A 126 -8.13 -7.81 -6.87
C GLY A 126 -9.22 -7.67 -7.92
N ARG A 127 -10.41 -8.23 -7.65
CA ARG A 127 -11.55 -8.18 -8.57
C ARG A 127 -12.03 -6.74 -8.79
N ILE A 128 -12.39 -6.40 -10.03
CA ILE A 128 -12.93 -5.11 -10.46
C ILE A 128 -14.47 -5.20 -10.51
N GLY A 129 -15.17 -4.11 -10.21
CA GLY A 129 -16.64 -4.01 -10.34
C GLY A 129 -17.43 -4.59 -9.17
N VAL A 130 -16.76 -4.97 -8.07
CA VAL A 130 -17.39 -5.55 -6.89
C VAL A 130 -17.22 -4.59 -5.70
N PRO A 131 -18.30 -4.21 -4.98
CA PRO A 131 -18.20 -3.39 -3.77
C PRO A 131 -17.28 -4.02 -2.71
N LEU A 132 -16.61 -3.19 -1.90
CA LEU A 132 -15.82 -3.70 -0.78
C LEU A 132 -16.74 -4.33 0.27
N PRO A 133 -16.36 -5.47 0.89
CA PRO A 133 -17.09 -6.01 2.03
C PRO A 133 -16.76 -5.15 3.27
N MET A 134 -17.34 -3.95 3.35
CA MET A 134 -16.99 -2.97 4.38
C MET A 134 -17.16 -3.45 5.84
N PRO A 135 -18.14 -4.32 6.21
CA PRO A 135 -18.16 -4.91 7.55
C PRO A 135 -16.86 -5.64 7.92
N ASN A 136 -16.30 -6.41 6.97
CA ASN A 136 -15.06 -7.14 7.14
C ASN A 136 -13.86 -6.19 7.24
N ILE A 137 -13.83 -5.16 6.39
CA ILE A 137 -12.78 -4.14 6.37
C ILE A 137 -12.77 -3.35 7.69
N ARG A 138 -13.93 -2.90 8.18
CA ARG A 138 -14.06 -2.18 9.46
C ARG A 138 -13.47 -2.98 10.62
N ASN A 139 -13.92 -4.22 10.77
CA ASN A 139 -13.43 -5.12 11.81
C ASN A 139 -11.92 -5.40 11.66
N GLY A 140 -11.48 -5.58 10.42
CA GLY A 140 -10.08 -5.79 10.09
C GLY A 140 -9.17 -4.64 10.50
N ILE A 141 -9.54 -3.40 10.15
CA ILE A 141 -8.75 -2.19 10.43
C ILE A 141 -8.60 -1.99 11.94
N THR A 142 -9.70 -2.05 12.69
CA THR A 142 -9.68 -1.91 14.15
C THR A 142 -8.74 -2.94 14.79
N ALA A 143 -8.78 -4.18 14.29
CA ALA A 143 -8.06 -5.26 14.93
C ALA A 143 -6.58 -5.38 14.49
N VAL A 144 -6.23 -4.97 13.27
CA VAL A 144 -4.84 -5.00 12.76
C VAL A 144 -3.99 -3.87 13.34
N ALA A 145 -4.60 -2.73 13.70
CA ALA A 145 -3.89 -1.59 14.28
C ALA A 145 -3.13 -1.97 15.58
N GLY A 146 -3.74 -2.81 16.43
CA GLY A 146 -3.12 -3.32 17.65
C GLY A 146 -2.00 -4.36 17.44
N GLN A 147 -1.73 -4.77 16.20
CA GLN A 147 -0.74 -5.80 15.86
C GLN A 147 0.54 -5.21 15.23
N LEU A 148 0.61 -3.90 15.08
CA LEU A 148 1.73 -3.19 14.45
C LEU A 148 3.05 -3.44 15.19
N GLN A 149 4.04 -3.95 14.46
CA GLN A 149 5.34 -4.31 15.00
C GLN A 149 6.49 -3.87 14.09
N PRO A 150 7.63 -3.40 14.66
CA PRO A 150 8.82 -3.00 13.90
C PRO A 150 9.72 -4.21 13.59
N THR A 151 9.13 -5.31 13.12
CA THR A 151 9.85 -6.59 12.95
C THR A 151 9.85 -7.04 11.49
N GLN A 152 10.81 -7.91 11.13
CA GLN A 152 10.80 -8.57 9.81
C GLN A 152 9.54 -9.42 9.62
N ALA A 153 9.00 -10.00 10.69
CA ALA A 153 7.74 -10.74 10.65
C ALA A 153 6.56 -9.84 10.26
N GLY A 154 6.43 -8.65 10.84
CA GLY A 154 5.39 -7.69 10.48
C GLY A 154 5.47 -7.28 9.00
N ALA A 155 6.67 -7.01 8.49
CA ALA A 155 6.86 -6.72 7.07
C ALA A 155 6.53 -7.90 6.16
N ALA A 156 6.91 -9.12 6.55
CA ALA A 156 6.59 -10.32 5.78
C ALA A 156 5.08 -10.59 5.71
N GLN A 157 4.37 -10.37 6.83
CA GLN A 157 2.91 -10.46 6.90
C GLN A 157 2.25 -9.43 5.97
N ALA A 158 2.71 -8.18 5.98
CA ALA A 158 2.21 -7.15 5.06
C ALA A 158 2.51 -7.49 3.59
N ALA A 159 3.71 -8.01 3.28
CA ALA A 159 4.07 -8.44 1.93
C ALA A 159 3.19 -9.57 1.41
N GLU A 160 2.82 -10.54 2.26
CA GLU A 160 1.87 -11.61 1.93
C GLU A 160 0.45 -11.06 1.73
N ALA A 161 0.05 -10.13 2.58
CA ALA A 161 -1.32 -9.63 2.63
C ALA A 161 -1.73 -8.82 1.39
N ILE A 162 -0.76 -8.25 0.65
CA ILE A 162 -1.05 -7.52 -0.59
C ILE A 162 -1.15 -8.42 -1.81
N LEU A 163 -0.80 -9.71 -1.71
CA LEU A 163 -0.75 -10.64 -2.85
C LEU A 163 -2.13 -10.98 -3.42
N THR A 164 -2.15 -11.31 -4.71
CA THR A 164 -3.33 -11.84 -5.42
C THR A 164 -3.01 -13.16 -6.12
N SER A 165 -2.77 -13.13 -7.43
CA SER A 165 -2.31 -14.26 -8.24
C SER A 165 -0.80 -14.51 -8.12
N ASP A 166 -0.10 -13.71 -7.33
CA ASP A 166 1.32 -13.86 -7.04
C ASP A 166 1.64 -15.25 -6.47
N THR A 167 2.73 -15.86 -6.93
CA THR A 167 3.23 -17.14 -6.40
C THR A 167 4.14 -16.97 -5.19
N GLN A 168 4.78 -15.81 -5.04
CA GLN A 168 5.71 -15.50 -3.95
C GLN A 168 5.67 -14.01 -3.58
N SER A 169 5.94 -13.70 -2.31
CA SER A 169 6.12 -12.34 -1.79
C SER A 169 7.40 -11.69 -2.33
N LYS A 170 7.37 -10.37 -2.55
CA LYS A 170 8.51 -9.61 -3.12
C LYS A 170 8.91 -8.52 -2.13
N GLN A 171 10.13 -8.60 -1.62
CA GLN A 171 10.65 -7.71 -0.56
C GLN A 171 12.12 -7.40 -0.81
N ILE A 172 12.56 -6.21 -0.41
CA ILE A 172 13.96 -5.78 -0.49
C ILE A 172 14.29 -4.77 0.61
N ALA A 173 15.56 -4.74 1.03
CA ALA A 173 16.13 -3.62 1.76
C ALA A 173 17.55 -3.33 1.29
N VAL A 174 17.92 -2.05 1.31
CA VAL A 174 19.27 -1.57 1.01
C VAL A 174 19.70 -0.53 2.04
N GLU A 175 21.00 -0.40 2.24
CA GLU A 175 21.62 0.69 3.01
C GLU A 175 22.62 1.46 2.15
N PHE A 176 22.78 2.75 2.45
CA PHE A 176 23.75 3.64 1.79
C PHE A 176 24.11 4.82 2.70
N ARG A 177 25.15 5.56 2.34
CA ARG A 177 25.56 6.79 3.04
C ARG A 177 24.91 8.00 2.40
N LEU A 178 24.30 8.86 3.22
CA LEU A 178 23.74 10.16 2.82
C LEU A 178 24.02 11.17 3.95
N GLY A 179 24.67 12.29 3.63
CA GLY A 179 25.03 13.31 4.64
C GLY A 179 25.84 12.75 5.81
N GLY A 180 26.78 11.83 5.54
CA GLY A 180 27.61 11.17 6.57
C GLY A 180 26.89 10.07 7.38
N LYS A 181 25.56 9.96 7.31
CA LYS A 181 24.75 9.00 8.05
C LYS A 181 24.44 7.75 7.22
N THR A 182 24.26 6.61 7.87
CA THR A 182 23.71 5.41 7.24
C THR A 182 22.19 5.57 7.12
N VAL A 183 21.69 5.46 5.90
CA VAL A 183 20.28 5.50 5.54
C VAL A 183 19.86 4.13 5.01
N ARG A 184 18.63 3.74 5.33
CA ARG A 184 17.99 2.49 4.92
C ARG A 184 16.79 2.80 4.04
N LEU A 185 16.60 1.97 3.04
CA LEU A 185 15.41 1.95 2.19
C LEU A 185 14.86 0.52 2.19
N GLY A 186 13.61 0.38 2.57
CA GLY A 186 12.87 -0.89 2.59
C GLY A 186 11.75 -0.87 1.56
N GLY A 187 11.40 -2.03 1.01
CA GLY A 187 10.35 -2.12 0.00
C GLY A 187 9.62 -3.45 -0.05
N ILE A 188 8.32 -3.38 -0.34
CA ILE A 188 7.49 -4.53 -0.74
C ILE A 188 6.77 -4.22 -2.05
N ALA A 189 6.48 -5.24 -2.85
CA ALA A 189 5.70 -5.09 -4.06
C ALA A 189 4.84 -6.33 -4.34
N LYS A 190 3.80 -6.15 -5.16
CA LYS A 190 2.98 -7.24 -5.71
C LYS A 190 2.59 -6.95 -7.15
N GLY A 191 2.24 -8.01 -7.85
CA GLY A 191 1.92 -7.99 -9.26
C GLY A 191 2.49 -9.22 -9.95
N ALA A 192 1.63 -9.94 -10.68
CA ALA A 192 1.99 -11.14 -11.42
C ALA A 192 1.21 -11.29 -12.72
N GLY A 193 0.00 -10.75 -12.78
CA GLY A 193 -0.78 -10.56 -14.01
C GLY A 193 -1.29 -9.13 -14.10
N MET A 194 -1.65 -8.68 -15.31
CA MET A 194 -2.03 -7.29 -15.59
C MET A 194 -0.92 -6.32 -15.12
N ILE A 195 0.31 -6.50 -15.64
CA ILE A 195 1.50 -5.69 -15.28
C ILE A 195 2.10 -4.98 -16.51
N GLN A 196 1.85 -3.68 -16.60
CA GLN A 196 2.47 -2.73 -17.52
C GLN A 196 2.24 -1.31 -16.94
N PRO A 197 2.99 -0.93 -15.87
CA PRO A 197 2.73 0.31 -15.14
C PRO A 197 3.09 1.54 -15.98
N GLY A 198 2.10 2.38 -16.26
CA GLY A 198 2.30 3.76 -16.69
C GLY A 198 1.81 4.68 -15.58
N MET A 199 2.72 5.34 -14.86
CA MET A 199 2.39 6.07 -13.64
C MET A 199 2.89 7.52 -13.65
N SER A 200 2.17 8.42 -12.98
CA SER A 200 2.57 9.82 -12.76
C SER A 200 2.18 10.29 -11.35
N PRO A 201 2.77 11.38 -10.83
CA PRO A 201 2.42 11.90 -9.50
C PRO A 201 0.95 12.34 -9.37
N THR A 202 0.35 12.77 -10.48
CA THR A 202 -1.04 13.25 -10.53
C THR A 202 -2.02 12.17 -10.99
N GLY A 203 -1.55 11.00 -11.41
CA GLY A 203 -2.35 10.00 -12.10
C GLY A 203 -2.82 10.41 -13.50
N ALA A 204 -2.44 11.60 -13.99
CA ALA A 204 -2.75 12.06 -15.34
C ALA A 204 -1.74 11.46 -16.34
N ARG A 205 -2.23 11.00 -17.50
CA ARG A 205 -1.37 10.53 -18.60
C ARG A 205 -0.58 11.71 -19.17
N PRO A 206 0.76 11.64 -19.28
CA PRO A 206 1.53 12.66 -19.97
C PRO A 206 1.12 12.77 -21.44
N ALA A 207 0.99 14.00 -21.96
CA ALA A 207 0.64 14.22 -23.35
C ALA A 207 1.66 13.62 -24.35
N SER A 208 2.91 13.46 -23.92
CA SER A 208 4.01 12.88 -24.71
C SER A 208 3.95 11.36 -24.87
N THR A 209 3.09 10.66 -24.13
CA THR A 209 2.92 9.19 -24.21
C THR A 209 1.44 8.83 -24.34
N PRO A 210 0.81 9.11 -25.50
CA PRO A 210 -0.63 8.94 -25.68
C PRO A 210 -1.06 7.46 -25.75
N GLN A 211 -0.14 6.56 -26.08
CA GLN A 211 -0.41 5.16 -26.42
C GLN A 211 0.31 4.19 -25.47
N GLY A 212 -0.31 3.04 -25.20
CA GLY A 212 0.24 1.97 -24.38
C GLY A 212 -0.85 1.20 -23.62
N LEU A 213 -0.56 -0.06 -23.27
CA LEU A 213 -1.39 -0.78 -22.31
C LEU A 213 -1.09 -0.24 -20.92
N HIS A 214 -2.13 -0.15 -20.09
CA HIS A 214 -2.02 0.32 -18.71
C HIS A 214 -2.52 -0.74 -17.76
N ALA A 215 -1.62 -1.21 -16.94
CA ALA A 215 -1.86 -2.27 -15.98
C ALA A 215 -1.19 -1.89 -14.66
N THR A 216 -1.65 -2.44 -13.54
CA THR A 216 -1.32 -1.90 -12.22
C THR A 216 -0.48 -2.85 -11.38
N MET A 217 0.36 -2.28 -10.54
CA MET A 217 1.08 -2.97 -9.47
C MET A 217 0.92 -2.16 -8.17
N LEU A 218 1.19 -2.78 -7.02
CA LEU A 218 1.40 -2.02 -5.78
C LEU A 218 2.85 -2.17 -5.38
N ALA A 219 3.48 -1.05 -5.04
CA ALA A 219 4.81 -1.00 -4.43
C ALA A 219 4.81 0.03 -3.31
N TYR A 220 5.37 -0.33 -2.17
CA TYR A 220 5.49 0.54 -1.01
C TYR A 220 6.94 0.57 -0.59
N LEU A 221 7.48 1.78 -0.45
CA LEU A 221 8.85 2.02 -0.02
C LEU A 221 8.83 2.83 1.28
N THR A 222 9.74 2.52 2.19
CA THR A 222 9.96 3.26 3.44
C THR A 222 11.43 3.65 3.53
N THR A 223 11.74 4.77 4.18
CA THR A 223 13.11 5.20 4.40
C THR A 223 13.25 6.02 5.67
N ASP A 224 14.39 5.89 6.34
CA ASP A 224 14.80 6.70 7.49
C ASP A 224 15.68 7.90 7.06
N ALA A 225 15.70 8.20 5.76
CA ALA A 225 16.31 9.42 5.23
C ALA A 225 15.59 10.65 5.79
N ASN A 226 16.32 11.51 6.49
CA ASN A 226 15.77 12.79 6.89
C ASN A 226 15.82 13.77 5.71
N VAL A 227 14.66 14.08 5.14
CA VAL A 227 14.50 15.07 4.08
C VAL A 227 13.98 16.35 4.72
N ASN A 228 14.88 17.13 5.33
CA ASN A 228 14.56 18.50 5.69
C ASN A 228 14.32 19.27 4.38
N ALA A 229 13.15 19.89 4.22
CA ALA A 229 12.94 20.80 3.10
C ALA A 229 13.84 22.03 3.30
N ALA A 230 14.56 22.43 2.24
CA ALA A 230 14.98 23.81 2.08
C ALA A 230 13.74 24.70 1.91
#